data_AF-A0A2G2DEB7-F1
#
_entry.id   AF-A0A2G2DEB7-F1
#
_cell.length_a   1.000
_cell.length_b   1.000
_cell.length_c   1.000
_cell.angle_alpha   90.00
_cell.angle_beta   90.00
_cell.angle_gamma   90.00
#
_symmetry.space_group_name_H-M   'P 1'
#
loop_
_entity.id
_entity.type
_entity.pdbx_description
1 polymer ?
#
loop_
_entity_poly.entity_id
_entity_poly.type
_entity_poly.pdbx_seq_one_letter_code
_entity_poly.pdbx_strand_id
1 'polypeptide(L)' 'MTDIRDWHSDPAADSTIIDANYRNTQNVRRFFKSAIGDHFKFDRPFMAWMKAHAGSTMAEAVAEWRRREATR' A
#
# COMPACT_ATOMS: atom_id res chain seq x y z
N MET A 1 -6.40 -23.34 0.11
CA MET A 1 -5.02 -22.90 0.37
C MET A 1 -4.97 -21.44 -0.03
N THR A 2 -4.84 -20.52 0.93
CA THR A 2 -4.69 -19.10 0.62
C THR A 2 -3.25 -18.90 0.20
N ASP A 3 -3.02 -18.67 -1.09
CA ASP A 3 -1.67 -18.43 -1.61
C ASP A 3 -1.14 -17.13 -0.97
N ILE A 4 -0.04 -17.23 -0.23
CA ILE A 4 0.55 -16.07 0.44
C ILE A 4 1.35 -15.31 -0.61
N ARG A 5 1.01 -14.03 -0.84
CA ARG A 5 1.72 -13.18 -1.80
C ARG A 5 3.16 -12.93 -1.34
N ASP A 6 4.12 -12.97 -2.26
CA ASP A 6 5.46 -12.45 -1.99
C ASP A 6 5.51 -10.95 -2.31
N TRP A 7 5.41 -10.13 -1.25
CA TRP A 7 5.51 -8.67 -1.37
C TRP A 7 6.86 -8.16 -1.89
N HIS A 8 7.93 -8.97 -1.93
CA HIS A 8 9.21 -8.56 -2.52
C HIS A 8 9.25 -8.73 -4.04
N SER A 9 8.62 -9.77 -4.57
CA SER A 9 8.77 -10.18 -5.97
C SER A 9 7.51 -9.93 -6.79
N ASP A 10 6.33 -10.14 -6.22
CA ASP A 10 5.06 -10.01 -6.92
C ASP A 10 4.71 -8.54 -7.15
N PRO A 11 4.43 -8.13 -8.41
CA PRO A 11 3.98 -6.77 -8.68
C PRO A 11 2.68 -6.46 -7.96
N ALA A 12 2.59 -5.31 -7.28
CA ALA A 12 1.32 -4.83 -6.75
C ALA A 12 0.52 -4.13 -7.87
N ALA A 13 -0.78 -4.37 -7.88
CA ALA A 13 -1.76 -3.73 -8.76
C ALA A 13 -2.90 -3.18 -7.91
N ASP A 14 -3.74 -2.33 -8.50
CA ASP A 14 -4.86 -1.67 -7.81
C ASP A 14 -5.79 -2.66 -7.07
N SER A 15 -6.06 -3.82 -7.67
CA SER A 15 -6.89 -4.89 -7.09
C SER A 15 -6.18 -5.79 -6.09
N THR A 16 -4.88 -5.59 -5.86
CA THR A 16 -4.12 -6.39 -4.88
C THR A 16 -4.63 -6.10 -3.48
N ILE A 17 -5.00 -7.16 -2.77
CA ILE A 17 -5.48 -7.07 -1.38
C ILE A 17 -4.28 -7.00 -0.43
N ILE A 18 -4.35 -6.09 0.54
CA ILE A 18 -3.41 -5.99 1.66
C ILE A 18 -3.69 -7.16 2.59
N ASP A 19 -2.82 -8.16 2.57
CA ASP A 19 -2.93 -9.33 3.44
C ASP A 19 -2.25 -9.11 4.80
N ALA A 20 -2.42 -10.09 5.70
CA ALA A 20 -1.81 -10.08 7.03
C ALA A 20 -0.27 -10.11 6.99
N ASN A 21 0.34 -10.49 5.86
CA ASN A 21 1.77 -10.59 5.66
C ASN A 21 2.37 -9.36 4.97
N TYR A 22 1.59 -8.29 4.79
CA TYR A 22 2.02 -7.06 4.15
C TYR A 22 3.37 -6.53 4.69
N ARG A 23 4.20 -6.06 3.76
CA ARG A 23 5.50 -5.44 4.02
C ARG A 23 5.67 -4.21 3.13
N ASN A 24 6.25 -3.14 3.68
CA ASN A 24 6.62 -1.95 2.90
C ASN A 24 7.91 -2.21 2.09
N THR A 25 7.85 -3.13 1.13
CA THR A 25 8.98 -3.49 0.27
C THR A 25 9.24 -2.42 -0.80
N GLN A 26 10.33 -2.59 -1.55
CA GLN A 26 10.64 -1.74 -2.69
C GLN A 26 9.61 -1.88 -3.82
N ASN A 27 8.99 -3.06 -4.01
CA ASN A 27 7.92 -3.27 -4.99
C ASN A 27 6.66 -2.46 -4.63
N VAL A 28 6.24 -2.52 -3.37
CA VAL A 28 5.12 -1.72 -2.87
C VAL A 28 5.41 -0.23 -3.02
N ARG A 29 6.63 0.22 -2.69
CA ARG A 29 7.04 1.61 -2.90
C ARG A 29 6.95 2.03 -4.37
N ARG A 30 7.38 1.17 -5.31
CA ARG A 30 7.30 1.45 -6.75
C ARG A 30 5.85 1.60 -7.19
N PHE A 31 4.96 0.72 -6.73
CA PHE A 31 3.53 0.84 -6.99
C PHE A 31 2.98 2.19 -6.54
N PHE A 32 3.19 2.57 -5.27
CA PHE A 32 2.66 3.84 -4.77
C PHE A 32 3.26 5.05 -5.48
N LYS A 33 4.56 5.03 -5.79
CA LYS A 33 5.19 6.09 -6.59
C LYS A 33 4.60 6.17 -8.01
N SER A 34 4.26 5.04 -8.62
CA SER A 34 3.60 5.04 -9.94
C SER A 34 2.19 5.62 -9.86
N ALA A 35 1.44 5.35 -8.78
CA ALA A 35 0.06 5.79 -8.62
C ALA A 35 -0.09 7.24 -8.10
N ILE A 36 0.87 7.70 -7.29
CA ILE A 36 0.80 8.99 -6.58
C ILE A 36 1.84 9.98 -7.12
N GLY A 37 3.03 9.50 -7.45
CA GLY A 37 4.19 10.32 -7.84
C GLY A 37 5.35 10.21 -6.85
N ASP A 38 6.49 10.82 -7.21
CA ASP A 38 7.74 10.69 -6.46
C ASP A 38 7.73 11.30 -5.05
N HIS A 39 6.76 12.17 -4.77
CA HIS A 39 6.55 12.78 -3.46
C HIS A 39 5.94 11.80 -2.43
N PHE A 40 5.48 10.62 -2.88
CA PHE A 40 4.97 9.59 -2.00
C PHE A 40 5.98 9.17 -0.92
N LYS A 41 5.52 9.12 0.33
CA LYS A 41 6.27 8.63 1.47
C LYS A 41 5.39 7.74 2.35
N PHE A 42 5.95 6.64 2.81
CA PHE A 42 5.41 5.89 3.94
C PHE A 42 5.66 6.68 5.22
N ASP A 43 4.63 7.36 5.71
CA ASP A 43 4.66 7.98 7.03
C ASP A 43 4.04 7.07 8.10
N ARG A 44 4.25 7.43 9.37
CA ARG A 44 3.79 6.63 10.51
C ARG A 44 2.26 6.47 10.53
N PRO A 45 1.46 7.55 10.35
CA PRO A 45 0.02 7.40 10.28
C PRO A 45 -0.41 6.41 9.19
N PHE A 46 0.11 6.55 7.97
CA PHE A 46 -0.29 5.72 6.82
C PHE A 46 0.08 4.26 7.04
N MET A 47 1.28 4.00 7.58
CA MET A 47 1.67 2.64 7.96
C MET A 47 0.77 2.03 9.04
N ALA A 48 0.29 2.83 10.00
CA ALA A 48 -0.66 2.34 11.00
C ALA A 48 -2.00 1.97 10.37
N TRP A 49 -2.47 2.75 9.39
CA TRP A 49 -3.69 2.45 8.65
C TRP A 49 -3.58 1.17 7.83
N MET A 50 -2.50 1.00 7.08
CA MET A 50 -2.25 -0.22 6.30
C MET A 50 -2.34 -1.49 7.15
N LYS A 51 -1.84 -1.43 8.40
CA LYS A 51 -1.90 -2.55 9.34
C LYS A 51 -3.31 -2.80 9.89
N ALA A 52 -4.07 -1.74 10.12
CA ALA A 52 -5.44 -1.83 10.65
C ALA A 52 -6.47 -2.22 9.57
N HIS A 53 -6.15 -2.03 8.29
CA HIS A 53 -7.04 -2.26 7.15
C HIS A 53 -6.56 -3.42 6.28
N ALA A 54 -6.16 -4.53 6.92
CA ALA A 54 -5.97 -5.79 6.20
C ALA A 54 -7.30 -6.20 5.56
N GLY A 55 -7.28 -6.56 4.28
CA GLY A 55 -8.47 -6.79 3.46
C GLY A 55 -8.81 -5.64 2.49
N SER A 56 -8.26 -4.45 2.72
CA SER A 56 -8.36 -3.36 1.73
C SER A 56 -7.49 -3.60 0.50
N THR A 57 -7.84 -2.94 -0.60
CA THR A 57 -7.06 -2.98 -1.84
C THR A 57 -5.95 -1.92 -1.85
N MET A 58 -4.95 -2.11 -2.71
CA MET A 58 -3.91 -1.12 -2.93
C MET A 58 -4.47 0.19 -3.51
N ALA A 59 -5.57 0.15 -4.28
CA ALA A 59 -6.27 1.35 -4.72
C ALA A 59 -6.88 2.14 -3.56
N GLU A 60 -7.51 1.47 -2.59
CA GLU A 60 -8.03 2.11 -1.37
C GLU A 60 -6.90 2.73 -0.55
N ALA A 61 -5.74 2.07 -0.48
CA ALA A 61 -4.56 2.64 0.16
C ALA A 61 -4.05 3.91 -0.53
N VAL A 62 -4.08 3.96 -1.86
CA VAL A 62 -3.75 5.18 -2.62
C VAL A 62 -4.73 6.30 -2.31
N ALA A 63 -6.03 6.00 -2.30
CA ALA A 63 -7.07 6.98 -1.97
C ALA A 63 -6.88 7.52 -0.54
N GLU A 64 -6.61 6.63 0.42
CA GLU A 64 -6.37 7.02 1.81
C GLU A 64 -5.10 7.88 1.96
N TRP A 65 -4.02 7.54 1.26
CA TRP A 65 -2.82 8.36 1.26
C TRP A 65 -3.11 9.77 0.76
N ARG A 66 -3.82 9.91 -0.38
CA ARG A 66 -4.18 11.21 -0.96
C ARG A 66 -5.09 12.01 -0.01
N ARG A 67 -6.03 11.35 0.66
CA ARG A 67 -6.90 11.97 1.66
C ARG A 67 -6.09 12.58 2.81
N ARG A 68 -5.07 11.86 3.30
CA ARG A 68 -4.20 12.33 4.39
C ARG A 68 -3.33 13.50 3.97
N GLU A 69 -2.75 13.42 2.77
CA GLU A 69 -1.89 14.49 2.26
C GLU A 69 -2.69 15.78 2.02
N ALA A 70 -3.96 15.68 1.62
CA ALA A 70 -4.84 16.83 1.50
C ALA A 70 -5.22 17.48 2.85
N THR A 71 -5.09 16.76 3.95
CA THR A 71 -5.37 17.25 5.31
C THR A 71 -4.13 17.69 6.07
N ARG A 72 -2.98 17.75 5.40
CA ARG A 72 -1.69 18.02 5.99
C ARG A 72 -1.30 19.50 5.97
#